data_AF-A0A959EAQ9-F1
#
_entry.id   AF-A0A959EAQ9-F1
#
_cell.length_a   1.000
_cell.length_b   1.000
_cell.length_c   1.000
_cell.angle_alpha   90.00
_cell.angle_beta   90.00
_cell.angle_gamma   90.00
#
_symmetry.space_group_name_H-M   'P 1'
#
loop_
_entity.id
_entity.type
_entity.pdbx_description
1 polymer ?
#
loop_
_entity_poly.entity_id
_entity_poly.type
_entity_poly.pdbx_seq_one_letter_code
_entity_poly.pdbx_strand_id
1 'polypeptide(L)'
;MKRFSVIPLCLFFVVQLWGQEQLGWRLERYAGISGIRLNPASYAASPLRWDVQLFGGGIFFGNNYAFAEKSNLRDLLSVANQDDLVARPLLEADDVVRPDQVVIDFYDDRRNRFAFANAAIEGPSFFVRLNDRHALGLMTAFRLVASGFGVENELSYYPWFNRAEFDPFPVKDFHSGAAGFTEVGLNYVFTTYTANGRLGLGFTAKHLAGYEGAYFDSRSTMSVSKLPENSVSGISPNLAFGFTENAYQNEAWNPKVSGAGFGIDLGMVYTIDEDGENYLCQFGLSVLDIGRIRFDKGAQEHLAKAEGERVLSWQDYRKFESVEEFDQIVRTFSRQILGDSLASFQANSFELKLPTRLALQADVKVNELFYVNGMLVQPAPFKEAAITRGSMLAVTPRFEHRWGSLSLPVSLYNWQQVRIGLAARLGFIVIGTDKIGGTLTRSKFNGADFYFAVKVPPFPGESKGNSGGRSRKIGKRGKNIPCYRF
;
A
#
# COMPACT_ATOMS: atom_id res chain seq x y z
N MET A 1 -35.18 -42.88 30.85
CA MET A 1 -33.76 -42.53 30.58
C MET A 1 -33.73 -41.35 29.62
N LYS A 2 -33.16 -40.20 30.00
CA LYS A 2 -33.11 -38.99 29.15
C LYS A 2 -31.88 -39.08 28.23
N ARG A 3 -32.05 -38.88 26.92
CA ARG A 3 -30.92 -38.73 25.98
C ARG A 3 -30.49 -37.27 25.93
N PHE A 4 -29.24 -37.00 26.29
CA PHE A 4 -28.60 -35.71 26.03
C PHE A 4 -28.08 -35.69 24.59
N SER A 5 -28.55 -34.74 23.77
CA SER A 5 -27.91 -34.41 22.50
C SER A 5 -26.85 -33.36 22.75
N VAL A 6 -25.58 -33.71 22.52
CA VAL A 6 -24.46 -32.75 22.61
C VAL A 6 -24.38 -32.00 21.28
N ILE A 7 -24.71 -30.71 21.31
CA ILE A 7 -24.50 -29.78 20.20
C ILE A 7 -23.06 -29.27 20.29
N PRO A 8 -22.22 -29.35 19.23
CA PRO A 8 -20.91 -28.72 19.24
C PRO A 8 -21.09 -27.20 19.13
N LEU A 9 -20.95 -26.51 20.27
CA LEU A 9 -20.93 -25.05 20.36
C LEU A 9 -19.67 -24.50 19.70
N CYS A 10 -19.68 -24.37 18.36
CA CYS A 10 -18.67 -23.59 17.66
C CYS A 10 -18.84 -22.12 18.05
N LEU A 11 -17.94 -21.62 18.90
CA LEU A 11 -17.86 -20.21 19.27
C LEU A 11 -17.62 -19.34 18.03
N PHE A 12 -18.69 -18.79 17.47
CA PHE A 12 -18.64 -17.63 16.61
C PHE A 12 -18.26 -16.40 17.45
N PHE A 13 -16.97 -16.27 17.77
CA PHE A 13 -16.41 -15.02 18.26
C PHE A 13 -16.30 -14.06 17.06
N VAL A 14 -17.41 -13.37 16.77
CA VAL A 14 -17.47 -12.33 15.73
C VAL A 14 -16.73 -11.10 16.22
N VAL A 15 -15.40 -11.10 16.06
CA VAL A 15 -14.58 -9.90 16.15
C VAL A 15 -14.43 -9.35 14.74
N GLN A 16 -14.66 -8.04 14.53
CA GLN A 16 -14.67 -7.44 13.19
C GLN A 16 -13.29 -6.95 12.76
N LEU A 17 -12.84 -7.41 11.58
CA LEU A 17 -11.47 -7.24 11.09
C LEU A 17 -11.48 -6.82 9.56
N TRP A 18 -10.53 -5.97 9.09
CA TRP A 18 -10.41 -5.24 7.77
C TRP A 18 -8.98 -5.00 7.01
N GLY A 19 -8.40 -5.83 6.09
CA GLY A 19 -7.00 -5.92 5.40
C GLY A 19 -6.35 -4.89 4.41
N GLN A 20 -5.13 -5.14 3.83
CA GLN A 20 -4.31 -4.14 3.05
C GLN A 20 -3.15 -4.47 2.00
N GLU A 21 -2.54 -5.66 1.85
CA GLU A 21 -1.28 -5.82 1.04
C GLU A 21 -1.49 -6.44 -0.36
N GLN A 22 -2.76 -6.60 -0.74
CA GLN A 22 -3.22 -7.47 -1.82
C GLN A 22 -2.75 -8.92 -1.63
N LEU A 23 -2.75 -9.38 -0.38
CA LEU A 23 -2.18 -10.67 0.02
C LEU A 23 -2.82 -11.84 -0.72
N GLY A 24 -4.13 -11.75 -0.96
CA GLY A 24 -4.94 -12.84 -1.46
C GLY A 24 -4.53 -13.40 -2.82
N TRP A 25 -3.82 -12.63 -3.65
CA TRP A 25 -3.36 -13.08 -4.98
C TRP A 25 -1.85 -13.01 -5.18
N ARG A 26 -1.14 -12.11 -4.47
CA ARG A 26 0.32 -11.97 -4.59
C ARG A 26 1.11 -13.06 -3.86
N LEU A 27 0.50 -13.74 -2.88
CA LEU A 27 1.12 -14.86 -2.17
C LEU A 27 1.00 -16.20 -2.93
N GLU A 28 0.08 -16.32 -3.90
CA GLU A 28 -0.23 -17.58 -4.58
C GLU A 28 0.97 -18.20 -5.29
N ARG A 29 1.01 -19.54 -5.37
CA ARG A 29 2.04 -20.24 -6.17
C ARG A 29 2.00 -19.80 -7.64
N TYR A 30 0.79 -19.52 -8.12
CA TYR A 30 0.49 -19.04 -9.47
C TYR A 30 0.44 -17.49 -9.56
N ALA A 31 0.93 -16.76 -8.55
CA ALA A 31 0.92 -15.29 -8.52
C ALA A 31 1.79 -14.65 -9.62
N GLY A 32 2.81 -15.36 -10.13
CA GLY A 32 3.67 -14.89 -11.22
C GLY A 32 4.28 -13.51 -10.96
N ILE A 33 4.16 -12.59 -11.93
CA ILE A 33 4.80 -11.25 -11.93
C ILE A 33 4.43 -10.38 -10.73
N SER A 34 3.32 -10.71 -10.09
CA SER A 34 2.73 -9.95 -9.00
C SER A 34 3.32 -10.35 -7.64
N GLY A 35 3.92 -11.54 -7.55
CA GLY A 35 4.62 -12.02 -6.35
C GLY A 35 5.90 -11.24 -6.04
N ILE A 36 6.58 -10.70 -7.07
CA ILE A 36 7.79 -9.85 -6.89
C ILE A 36 7.53 -8.72 -5.88
N ARG A 37 6.34 -8.11 -5.95
CA ARG A 37 5.95 -6.96 -5.12
C ARG A 37 5.91 -7.29 -3.63
N LEU A 38 5.88 -8.58 -3.25
CA LEU A 38 6.05 -9.05 -1.87
C LEU A 38 7.44 -9.66 -1.62
N ASN A 39 8.05 -10.32 -2.61
CA ASN A 39 9.43 -10.80 -2.51
C ASN A 39 10.05 -10.95 -3.92
N PRO A 40 11.16 -10.25 -4.23
CA PRO A 40 11.83 -10.35 -5.53
C PRO A 40 12.28 -11.75 -5.93
N ALA A 41 12.41 -12.67 -4.98
CA ALA A 41 12.77 -14.07 -5.20
C ALA A 41 11.55 -15.02 -5.28
N SER A 42 10.31 -14.53 -5.24
CA SER A 42 9.08 -15.35 -5.18
C SER A 42 8.99 -16.41 -6.28
N TYR A 43 9.58 -16.16 -7.45
CA TYR A 43 9.60 -17.09 -8.58
C TYR A 43 10.36 -18.40 -8.35
N ALA A 44 11.31 -18.43 -7.41
CA ALA A 44 12.08 -19.63 -7.13
C ALA A 44 11.18 -20.80 -6.68
N ALA A 45 10.01 -20.48 -6.09
CA ALA A 45 8.99 -21.43 -5.67
C ALA A 45 7.79 -21.54 -6.64
N SER A 46 7.75 -20.75 -7.72
CA SER A 46 6.61 -20.76 -8.65
C SER A 46 6.73 -21.91 -9.67
N PRO A 47 5.63 -22.61 -10.00
CA PRO A 47 5.61 -23.61 -11.08
C PRO A 47 5.60 -22.97 -12.49
N LEU A 48 5.47 -21.64 -12.59
CA LEU A 48 5.30 -20.94 -13.87
C LEU A 48 6.63 -20.80 -14.64
N ARG A 49 6.61 -21.09 -15.94
CA ARG A 49 7.74 -20.82 -16.86
C ARG A 49 7.73 -19.39 -17.42
N TRP A 50 6.56 -18.79 -17.52
CA TRP A 50 6.36 -17.40 -17.92
C TRP A 50 5.06 -16.89 -17.28
N ASP A 51 4.88 -15.57 -17.24
CA ASP A 51 3.62 -14.92 -16.85
C ASP A 51 3.53 -13.56 -17.55
N VAL A 52 2.31 -13.10 -17.86
CA VAL A 52 2.06 -11.78 -18.42
C VAL A 52 0.84 -11.16 -17.74
N GLN A 53 1.05 -10.06 -17.03
CA GLN A 53 -0.01 -9.19 -16.51
C GLN A 53 -0.24 -8.07 -17.53
N LEU A 54 -1.42 -8.06 -18.15
CA LEU A 54 -1.79 -7.04 -19.14
C LEU A 54 -2.05 -5.71 -18.44
N PHE A 55 -2.89 -5.76 -17.42
CA PHE A 55 -3.20 -4.66 -16.53
C PHE A 55 -3.68 -5.21 -15.19
N GLY A 56 -3.57 -4.40 -14.15
CA GLY A 56 -4.15 -4.63 -12.84
C GLY A 56 -4.05 -3.35 -12.02
N GLY A 57 -4.45 -3.42 -10.78
CA GLY A 57 -4.37 -2.28 -9.89
C GLY A 57 -5.14 -2.49 -8.62
N GLY A 58 -5.06 -1.50 -7.74
CA GLY A 58 -5.86 -1.47 -6.54
C GLY A 58 -5.80 -0.11 -5.86
N ILE A 59 -6.81 0.13 -5.04
CA ILE A 59 -6.95 1.32 -4.20
C ILE A 59 -7.03 0.84 -2.76
N PHE A 60 -6.16 1.41 -1.93
CA PHE A 60 -6.23 1.31 -0.50
C PHE A 60 -6.36 2.71 0.11
N PHE A 61 -7.26 2.85 1.08
CA PHE A 61 -7.29 3.97 2.02
C PHE A 61 -7.60 3.47 3.42
N GLY A 62 -6.96 4.03 4.44
CA GLY A 62 -7.42 3.85 5.81
C GLY A 62 -6.65 4.66 6.84
N ASN A 63 -7.36 4.99 7.91
CA ASN A 63 -6.90 5.88 8.96
C ASN A 63 -7.47 5.43 10.33
N ASN A 64 -7.05 6.07 11.41
CA ASN A 64 -7.64 5.94 12.75
C ASN A 64 -7.98 7.31 13.39
N TYR A 65 -8.15 8.35 12.57
CA TYR A 65 -8.49 9.72 12.96
C TYR A 65 -10.00 9.98 12.86
N ALA A 66 -10.60 9.68 11.71
CA ALA A 66 -12.01 9.84 11.42
C ALA A 66 -12.63 8.58 10.79
N PHE A 67 -13.93 8.45 10.95
CA PHE A 67 -14.75 7.40 10.34
C PHE A 67 -16.10 7.95 9.92
N ALA A 68 -16.67 7.39 8.86
CA ALA A 68 -18.06 7.65 8.51
C ALA A 68 -19.00 6.71 9.27
N GLU A 69 -20.09 7.23 9.81
CA GLU A 69 -21.08 6.50 10.59
C GLU A 69 -22.02 5.66 9.73
N LYS A 70 -22.11 4.36 10.04
CA LYS A 70 -23.03 3.41 9.38
C LYS A 70 -22.88 3.39 7.85
N SER A 71 -21.69 3.70 7.34
CA SER A 71 -21.40 3.82 5.91
C SER A 71 -20.54 2.65 5.41
N ASN A 72 -20.44 2.53 4.08
CA ASN A 72 -19.48 1.68 3.36
C ASN A 72 -18.86 2.46 2.19
N LEU A 73 -17.93 1.83 1.45
CA LEU A 73 -17.27 2.46 0.30
C LEU A 73 -18.23 3.06 -0.75
N ARG A 74 -19.38 2.43 -1.03
CA ARG A 74 -20.35 2.97 -2.00
C ARG A 74 -21.02 4.24 -1.50
N ASP A 75 -21.36 4.28 -0.21
CA ASP A 75 -21.98 5.45 0.42
C ASP A 75 -21.03 6.65 0.38
N LEU A 76 -19.71 6.42 0.52
CA LEU A 76 -18.68 7.45 0.36
C LEU A 76 -18.44 7.86 -1.10
N LEU A 77 -18.56 6.92 -2.05
CA LEU A 77 -18.44 7.21 -3.48
C LEU A 77 -19.69 7.89 -4.08
N SER A 78 -20.82 7.91 -3.35
CA SER A 78 -22.02 8.67 -3.75
C SER A 78 -22.03 10.12 -3.25
N VAL A 79 -21.08 10.52 -2.41
CA VAL A 79 -20.88 11.93 -2.01
C VAL A 79 -20.51 12.72 -3.27
N ALA A 80 -21.41 13.61 -3.71
CA ALA A 80 -21.23 14.41 -4.92
C ALA A 80 -20.85 15.86 -4.59
N ASN A 81 -21.35 16.38 -3.47
CA ASN A 81 -21.17 17.75 -3.02
C ASN A 81 -20.64 17.78 -1.57
N GLN A 82 -20.08 18.92 -1.17
CA GLN A 82 -19.63 19.11 0.22
C GLN A 82 -20.81 19.03 1.22
N ASP A 83 -22.01 19.47 0.84
CA ASP A 83 -23.22 19.43 1.67
C ASP A 83 -23.79 18.02 1.91
N ASP A 84 -23.21 17.00 1.25
CA ASP A 84 -23.50 15.59 1.48
C ASP A 84 -22.65 15.02 2.64
N LEU A 85 -21.63 15.76 3.11
CA LEU A 85 -20.80 15.43 4.27
C LEU A 85 -21.19 16.29 5.46
N VAL A 86 -21.45 15.65 6.62
CA VAL A 86 -21.76 16.38 7.86
C VAL A 86 -20.87 15.89 8.99
N ALA A 87 -20.22 16.81 9.71
CA ALA A 87 -19.40 16.45 10.87
C ALA A 87 -20.30 16.21 12.10
N ARG A 88 -20.19 15.04 12.73
CA ARG A 88 -20.98 14.66 13.92
C ARG A 88 -20.90 15.69 15.07
N PRO A 89 -19.75 16.32 15.37
CA PRO A 89 -19.67 17.33 16.43
C PRO A 89 -20.41 18.65 16.12
N LEU A 90 -20.87 18.85 14.88
CA LEU A 90 -21.64 20.03 14.47
C LEU A 90 -23.15 19.78 14.45
N LEU A 91 -23.59 18.55 14.73
CA LEU A 91 -25.01 18.18 14.79
C LEU A 91 -25.56 18.36 16.20
N GLU A 92 -26.65 19.11 16.32
CA GLU A 92 -27.47 19.16 17.53
C GLU A 92 -28.35 17.91 17.67
N ALA A 93 -28.97 17.71 18.84
CA ALA A 93 -29.72 16.49 19.13
C ALA A 93 -30.99 16.34 18.26
N ASP A 94 -31.53 17.46 17.79
CA ASP A 94 -32.78 17.56 17.02
C ASP A 94 -32.52 17.66 15.49
N ASP A 95 -31.26 17.70 15.05
CA ASP A 95 -30.90 17.83 13.63
C ASP A 95 -31.24 16.58 12.82
N VAL A 96 -31.99 16.78 11.73
CA VAL A 96 -32.40 15.70 10.82
C VAL A 96 -31.35 15.50 9.73
N VAL A 97 -30.46 14.54 9.95
CA VAL A 97 -29.52 14.05 8.91
C VAL A 97 -30.32 13.43 7.74
N ARG A 98 -30.07 13.90 6.52
CA ARG A 98 -30.75 13.36 5.32
C ARG A 98 -30.26 11.93 5.01
N PRO A 99 -31.07 11.04 4.41
CA PRO A 99 -30.65 9.66 4.10
C PRO A 99 -29.49 9.52 3.10
N ASP A 100 -29.26 10.56 2.30
CA ASP A 100 -28.14 10.75 1.36
C ASP A 100 -26.85 11.26 2.02
N GLN A 101 -26.94 11.86 3.21
CA GLN A 101 -25.78 12.44 3.88
C GLN A 101 -24.93 11.39 4.60
N VAL A 102 -23.61 11.57 4.52
CA VAL A 102 -22.61 10.77 5.21
C VAL A 102 -22.11 11.56 6.42
N VAL A 103 -22.41 11.06 7.62
CA VAL A 103 -21.96 11.65 8.88
C VAL A 103 -20.53 11.20 9.18
N ILE A 104 -19.62 12.14 9.36
CA ILE A 104 -18.21 11.93 9.71
C ILE A 104 -18.00 12.22 11.20
N ASP A 105 -17.46 11.24 11.92
CA ASP A 105 -17.13 11.33 13.34
C ASP A 105 -15.65 10.98 13.59
N PHE A 106 -15.11 11.33 14.75
CA PHE A 106 -13.69 11.25 15.08
C PHE A 106 -13.42 10.23 16.20
N TYR A 107 -12.25 9.59 16.15
CA TYR A 107 -11.86 8.64 17.19
C TYR A 107 -11.33 9.37 18.43
N ASP A 108 -11.87 9.04 19.60
CA ASP A 108 -11.32 9.39 20.92
C ASP A 108 -10.97 8.10 21.70
N ASP A 109 -9.84 7.49 21.32
CA ASP A 109 -9.33 6.24 21.90
C ASP A 109 -7.90 6.38 22.48
N ARG A 110 -7.41 7.63 22.61
CA ARG A 110 -6.08 8.00 23.13
C ARG A 110 -4.88 7.41 22.36
N ARG A 111 -5.06 6.98 21.11
CA ARG A 111 -3.97 6.43 20.27
C ARG A 111 -3.37 7.49 19.35
N ASN A 112 -2.07 7.36 19.07
CA ASN A 112 -1.42 8.12 18.01
C ASN A 112 -2.09 7.85 16.66
N ARG A 113 -2.26 8.93 15.89
CA ARG A 113 -3.03 8.97 14.66
C ARG A 113 -2.16 8.64 13.46
N PHE A 114 -2.78 8.00 12.48
CA PHE A 114 -2.22 7.73 11.16
C PHE A 114 -3.29 7.85 10.08
N ALA A 115 -2.85 8.19 8.89
CA ALA A 115 -3.59 8.03 7.64
C ALA A 115 -2.65 7.45 6.59
N PHE A 116 -3.14 6.50 5.79
CA PHE A 116 -2.40 5.94 4.67
C PHE A 116 -3.35 5.73 3.48
N ALA A 117 -2.91 6.15 2.30
CA ALA A 117 -3.59 5.94 1.03
C ALA A 117 -2.58 5.45 -0.01
N ASN A 118 -2.98 4.50 -0.83
CA ASN A 118 -2.18 3.96 -1.93
C ASN A 118 -3.13 3.55 -3.06
N ALA A 119 -3.09 4.26 -4.19
CA ALA A 119 -3.67 3.79 -5.44
C ALA A 119 -2.55 3.38 -6.40
N ALA A 120 -2.71 2.25 -7.07
CA ALA A 120 -1.76 1.75 -8.06
C ALA A 120 -2.47 1.22 -9.29
N ILE A 121 -1.92 1.52 -10.46
CA ILE A 121 -2.24 0.87 -11.74
C ILE A 121 -0.96 0.15 -12.16
N GLU A 122 -1.04 -1.16 -12.38
CA GLU A 122 0.09 -2.03 -12.66
C GLU A 122 -0.02 -2.65 -14.06
N GLY A 123 1.09 -2.77 -14.78
CA GLY A 123 1.12 -3.37 -16.11
C GLY A 123 1.33 -2.35 -17.25
N PRO A 124 1.65 -2.81 -18.47
CA PRO A 124 1.93 -4.21 -18.83
C PRO A 124 3.22 -4.73 -18.19
N SER A 125 3.23 -5.99 -17.76
CA SER A 125 4.37 -6.56 -17.03
C SER A 125 4.50 -8.05 -17.34
N PHE A 126 5.74 -8.55 -17.43
CA PHE A 126 5.99 -9.93 -17.86
C PHE A 126 7.14 -10.59 -17.09
N PHE A 127 7.14 -11.92 -17.14
CA PHE A 127 8.12 -12.80 -16.55
C PHE A 127 8.51 -13.92 -17.51
N VAL A 128 9.78 -14.32 -17.49
CA VAL A 128 10.26 -15.52 -18.18
C VAL A 128 11.37 -16.22 -17.39
N ARG A 129 11.22 -17.54 -17.24
CA ARG A 129 12.28 -18.45 -16.78
C ARG A 129 13.16 -18.82 -17.96
N LEU A 130 14.43 -18.43 -17.91
CA LEU A 130 15.42 -18.71 -18.97
C LEU A 130 15.91 -20.16 -18.90
N ASN A 131 16.09 -20.67 -17.67
CA ASN A 131 16.43 -22.05 -17.34
C ASN A 131 16.13 -22.30 -15.85
N ASP A 132 16.47 -23.48 -15.32
CA ASP A 132 16.15 -23.89 -13.94
C ASP A 132 16.82 -23.04 -12.85
N ARG A 133 17.81 -22.20 -13.20
CA ARG A 133 18.55 -21.34 -12.26
C ARG A 133 18.34 -19.84 -12.48
N HIS A 134 17.84 -19.41 -13.62
CA HIS A 134 17.84 -18.00 -14.01
C HIS A 134 16.49 -17.58 -14.58
N ALA A 135 15.95 -16.47 -14.08
CA ALA A 135 14.73 -15.87 -14.58
C ALA A 135 14.78 -14.34 -14.58
N LEU A 136 13.99 -13.72 -15.45
CA LEU A 136 13.90 -12.27 -15.64
C LEU A 136 12.45 -11.81 -15.60
N GLY A 137 12.22 -10.60 -15.13
CA GLY A 137 10.93 -9.92 -15.21
C GLY A 137 11.05 -8.43 -15.49
N LEU A 138 10.03 -7.88 -16.15
CA LEU A 138 9.81 -6.44 -16.29
C LEU A 138 8.48 -6.11 -15.62
N MET A 139 8.49 -5.12 -14.73
CA MET A 139 7.29 -4.55 -14.12
C MET A 139 7.15 -3.07 -14.48
N THR A 140 5.90 -2.63 -14.61
CA THR A 140 5.55 -1.21 -14.68
C THR A 140 4.40 -0.93 -13.72
N ALA A 141 4.36 0.28 -13.18
CA ALA A 141 3.17 0.81 -12.53
C ALA A 141 3.15 2.34 -12.53
N PHE A 142 1.96 2.88 -12.33
CA PHE A 142 1.74 4.21 -11.79
C PHE A 142 1.25 4.08 -10.34
N ARG A 143 1.81 4.86 -9.42
CA ARG A 143 1.51 4.84 -7.98
C ARG A 143 1.20 6.25 -7.49
N LEU A 144 0.08 6.39 -6.79
CA LEU A 144 -0.25 7.53 -5.94
C LEU A 144 -0.19 7.02 -4.49
N VAL A 145 0.70 7.56 -3.67
CA VAL A 145 0.86 7.15 -2.27
C VAL A 145 0.82 8.39 -1.40
N ALA A 146 0.09 8.35 -0.29
CA ALA A 146 0.04 9.40 0.72
C ALA A 146 0.05 8.79 2.12
N SER A 147 0.75 9.43 3.04
CA SER A 147 0.98 8.92 4.38
C SER A 147 1.10 10.04 5.40
N GLY A 148 0.63 9.79 6.62
CA GLY A 148 0.90 10.59 7.80
C GLY A 148 0.94 9.67 9.01
N PHE A 149 2.02 9.71 9.79
CA PHE A 149 2.25 8.79 10.92
C PHE A 149 2.85 9.54 12.12
N GLY A 150 2.51 9.08 13.32
CA GLY A 150 3.07 9.59 14.58
C GLY A 150 2.34 10.81 15.16
N VAL A 151 1.31 11.33 14.48
CA VAL A 151 0.50 12.47 14.95
C VAL A 151 -0.07 12.16 16.34
N GLU A 152 0.18 13.04 17.31
CA GLU A 152 -0.22 12.83 18.70
C GLU A 152 -1.75 12.88 18.90
N ASN A 153 -2.25 12.17 19.90
CA ASN A 153 -3.69 12.15 20.19
C ASN A 153 -4.26 13.54 20.48
N GLU A 154 -3.48 14.42 21.10
CA GLU A 154 -3.89 15.79 21.46
C GLU A 154 -4.23 16.67 20.24
N LEU A 155 -3.79 16.28 19.03
CA LEU A 155 -4.16 16.91 17.76
C LEU A 155 -5.41 16.29 17.11
N SER A 156 -6.10 15.37 17.80
CA SER A 156 -7.39 14.80 17.36
C SER A 156 -8.54 15.73 17.71
N TYR A 157 -9.61 15.69 16.93
CA TYR A 157 -10.76 16.61 17.06
C TYR A 157 -11.22 16.81 18.52
N TYR A 158 -11.67 15.77 19.20
CA TYR A 158 -12.22 15.91 20.56
C TYR A 158 -11.19 16.42 21.59
N PRO A 159 -9.97 15.86 21.70
CA PRO A 159 -8.90 16.43 22.52
C PRO A 159 -8.61 17.91 22.22
N TRP A 160 -8.47 18.30 20.95
CA TRP A 160 -8.13 19.67 20.55
C TRP A 160 -9.27 20.68 20.85
N PHE A 161 -10.51 20.34 20.50
CA PHE A 161 -11.64 21.24 20.71
C PHE A 161 -12.02 21.37 22.18
N ASN A 162 -11.93 20.28 22.98
CA ASN A 162 -12.22 20.30 24.41
C ASN A 162 -11.06 20.84 25.28
N ARG A 163 -9.83 20.96 24.73
CA ARG A 163 -8.68 21.53 25.41
C ARG A 163 -8.90 23.01 25.75
N ALA A 164 -8.55 23.38 26.97
CA ALA A 164 -8.55 24.77 27.44
C ALA A 164 -7.50 25.59 26.68
N GLU A 165 -7.79 26.89 26.51
CA GLU A 165 -6.81 27.83 25.97
C GLU A 165 -5.63 27.97 26.94
N PHE A 166 -4.44 28.23 26.38
CA PHE A 166 -3.17 28.35 27.10
C PHE A 166 -2.70 27.10 27.88
N ASP A 167 -3.35 25.93 27.72
CA ASP A 167 -2.89 24.65 28.31
C ASP A 167 -1.89 23.91 27.38
N PRO A 168 -0.57 23.95 27.69
CA PRO A 168 0.46 23.46 26.79
C PRO A 168 0.55 21.94 26.78
N PHE A 169 0.76 21.36 25.60
CA PHE A 169 0.99 19.92 25.44
C PHE A 169 2.17 19.63 24.50
N PRO A 170 2.88 18.50 24.69
CA PRO A 170 3.98 18.12 23.82
C PRO A 170 3.47 17.47 22.53
N VAL A 171 3.84 18.03 21.39
CA VAL A 171 3.71 17.39 20.07
C VAL A 171 5.09 16.84 19.69
N LYS A 172 5.22 15.51 19.58
CA LYS A 172 6.47 14.83 19.22
C LYS A 172 6.81 15.01 17.73
N ASP A 173 7.93 14.43 17.31
CA ASP A 173 8.27 14.32 15.90
C ASP A 173 7.23 13.46 15.15
N PHE A 174 6.74 13.99 14.03
CA PHE A 174 5.81 13.31 13.14
C PHE A 174 6.14 13.70 11.69
N HIS A 175 5.79 12.82 10.76
CA HIS A 175 6.05 13.03 9.34
C HIS A 175 4.81 12.67 8.52
N SER A 176 4.62 13.40 7.44
CA SER A 176 3.71 13.07 6.36
C SER A 176 4.41 13.23 5.01
N GLY A 177 4.01 12.41 4.05
CA GLY A 177 4.63 12.35 2.73
C GLY A 177 3.66 11.78 1.72
N ALA A 178 3.61 12.39 0.55
CA ALA A 178 2.81 11.97 -0.59
C ALA A 178 3.59 12.10 -1.90
N ALA A 179 3.33 11.22 -2.86
CA ALA A 179 3.83 11.37 -4.24
C ALA A 179 2.98 10.61 -5.26
N GLY A 180 2.96 11.14 -6.47
CA GLY A 180 2.54 10.46 -7.69
C GLY A 180 3.73 10.18 -8.59
N PHE A 181 3.98 8.91 -8.91
CA PHE A 181 5.11 8.50 -9.74
C PHE A 181 4.82 7.28 -10.61
N THR A 182 5.50 7.17 -11.75
CA THR A 182 5.62 5.92 -12.49
C THR A 182 6.89 5.17 -12.08
N GLU A 183 6.83 3.85 -12.08
CA GLU A 183 7.96 2.95 -11.85
C GLU A 183 8.12 2.01 -13.06
N VAL A 184 9.37 1.80 -13.48
CA VAL A 184 9.77 0.74 -14.42
C VAL A 184 10.85 -0.08 -13.74
N GLY A 185 10.55 -1.35 -13.46
CA GLY A 185 11.43 -2.24 -12.69
C GLY A 185 11.91 -3.44 -13.49
N LEU A 186 13.22 -3.65 -13.52
CA LEU A 186 13.86 -4.87 -14.04
C LEU A 186 14.19 -5.79 -12.86
N ASN A 187 13.64 -7.00 -12.89
CA ASN A 187 13.85 -8.04 -11.88
C ASN A 187 14.67 -9.19 -12.46
N TYR A 188 15.57 -9.73 -11.64
CA TYR A 188 16.35 -10.92 -11.90
C TYR A 188 16.28 -11.86 -10.70
N VAL A 189 16.09 -13.15 -10.96
CA VAL A 189 16.11 -14.21 -9.95
C VAL A 189 17.15 -15.26 -10.31
N PHE A 190 17.99 -15.56 -9.33
CA PHE A 190 18.86 -16.74 -9.31
C PHE A 190 18.25 -17.81 -8.40
N THR A 191 18.27 -19.07 -8.82
CA THR A 191 17.80 -20.22 -8.04
C THR A 191 18.87 -21.31 -8.04
N THR A 192 19.12 -21.89 -6.87
CA THR A 192 19.98 -23.05 -6.68
C THR A 192 19.27 -24.12 -5.84
N TYR A 193 19.64 -25.37 -6.05
CA TYR A 193 19.16 -26.49 -5.26
C TYR A 193 19.96 -26.61 -3.95
N THR A 194 19.30 -27.09 -2.91
CA THR A 194 19.88 -27.42 -1.60
C THR A 194 19.65 -28.91 -1.30
N ALA A 195 20.11 -29.41 -0.16
CA ALA A 195 19.98 -30.83 0.19
C ALA A 195 18.52 -31.30 0.36
N ASN A 196 17.57 -30.39 0.59
CA ASN A 196 16.16 -30.69 0.85
C ASN A 196 15.17 -29.72 0.15
N GLY A 197 15.61 -29.03 -0.90
CA GLY A 197 14.76 -28.08 -1.63
C GLY A 197 15.56 -27.07 -2.45
N ARG A 198 15.19 -25.78 -2.37
CA ARG A 198 15.79 -24.70 -3.18
C ARG A 198 16.03 -23.42 -2.39
N LEU A 199 17.02 -22.65 -2.85
CA LEU A 199 17.29 -21.27 -2.45
C LEU A 199 17.17 -20.36 -3.67
N GLY A 200 16.27 -19.39 -3.60
CA GLY A 200 16.10 -18.29 -4.53
C GLY A 200 16.66 -16.99 -3.98
N LEU A 201 17.40 -16.24 -4.80
CA LEU A 201 17.85 -14.88 -4.55
C LEU A 201 17.31 -13.98 -5.66
N GLY A 202 16.72 -12.85 -5.29
CA GLY A 202 16.03 -11.94 -6.21
C GLY A 202 16.48 -10.51 -6.01
N PHE A 203 16.64 -9.80 -7.13
CA PHE A 203 17.03 -8.40 -7.19
C PHE A 203 16.11 -7.67 -8.16
N THR A 204 15.60 -6.50 -7.77
CA THR A 204 14.89 -5.59 -8.68
C THR A 204 15.57 -4.23 -8.66
N ALA A 205 15.91 -3.69 -9.83
CA ALA A 205 16.26 -2.28 -10.01
C ALA A 205 15.09 -1.53 -10.64
N LYS A 206 14.70 -0.38 -10.07
CA LYS A 206 13.59 0.46 -10.50
C LYS A 206 14.09 1.83 -10.91
N HIS A 207 13.65 2.31 -12.08
CA HIS A 207 13.66 3.73 -12.42
C HIS A 207 12.29 4.33 -12.07
N LEU A 208 12.30 5.54 -11.50
CA LEU A 208 11.13 6.25 -11.01
C LEU A 208 11.03 7.62 -11.69
N ALA A 209 9.85 7.97 -12.22
CA ALA A 209 9.56 9.32 -12.69
C ALA A 209 8.45 9.93 -11.82
N GLY A 210 8.80 10.95 -11.03
CA GLY A 210 7.86 11.66 -10.16
C GLY A 210 7.14 12.76 -10.92
N TYR A 211 5.83 12.84 -10.74
CA TYR A 211 4.97 13.90 -11.29
C TYR A 211 4.65 14.92 -10.20
N GLU A 212 4.17 14.46 -9.06
CA GLU A 212 3.90 15.30 -7.90
C GLU A 212 4.53 14.69 -6.66
N GLY A 213 4.93 15.53 -5.71
CA GLY A 213 5.48 15.12 -4.42
C GLY A 213 5.25 16.20 -3.37
N ALA A 214 5.01 15.79 -2.14
CA ALA A 214 4.99 16.68 -0.99
C ALA A 214 5.40 15.95 0.29
N TYR A 215 5.98 16.66 1.25
CA TYR A 215 6.15 16.18 2.62
C TYR A 215 6.03 17.32 3.63
N PHE A 216 5.72 16.96 4.87
CA PHE A 216 5.74 17.84 6.03
C PHE A 216 6.25 17.06 7.24
N ASP A 217 7.33 17.53 7.84
CA ASP A 217 7.99 16.96 9.01
C ASP A 217 7.98 17.95 10.18
N SER A 218 7.58 17.48 11.35
CA SER A 218 8.00 18.04 12.63
C SER A 218 9.28 17.33 13.07
N ARG A 219 10.43 18.02 13.01
CA ARG A 219 11.76 17.40 13.25
C ARG A 219 12.18 17.35 14.72
N SER A 220 11.41 17.93 15.63
CA SER A 220 11.66 17.86 17.07
C SER A 220 10.38 18.06 17.87
N THR A 221 10.33 17.51 19.08
CA THR A 221 9.24 17.77 20.02
C THR A 221 9.09 19.28 20.27
N MET A 222 7.89 19.79 20.08
CA MET A 222 7.52 21.18 20.39
C MET A 222 6.41 21.22 21.44
N SER A 223 6.40 22.26 22.27
CA SER A 223 5.26 22.53 23.15
C SER A 223 4.27 23.39 22.40
N VAL A 224 3.03 22.92 22.31
CA VAL A 224 1.94 23.56 21.57
C VAL A 224 0.84 23.98 22.54
N SER A 225 0.29 25.18 22.35
CA SER A 225 -0.85 25.70 23.11
C SER A 225 -1.93 26.21 22.16
N LYS A 226 -3.18 25.86 22.44
CA LYS A 226 -4.35 26.47 21.81
C LYS A 226 -4.50 27.89 22.35
N LEU A 227 -4.72 28.86 21.47
CA LEU A 227 -4.93 30.27 21.81
C LEU A 227 -6.35 30.71 21.38
N PRO A 228 -6.83 31.86 21.90
CA PRO A 228 -8.05 32.50 21.43
C PRO A 228 -8.08 32.72 19.90
N GLU A 229 -9.28 33.00 19.39
CA GLU A 229 -9.52 33.44 18.01
C GLU A 229 -9.04 32.46 16.91
N ASN A 230 -8.98 31.15 17.22
CA ASN A 230 -8.42 30.10 16.36
C ASN A 230 -6.93 30.29 16.05
N SER A 231 -6.16 30.75 17.03
CA SER A 231 -4.70 30.81 16.94
C SER A 231 -4.06 29.61 17.67
N VAL A 232 -2.81 29.31 17.34
CA VAL A 232 -2.00 28.30 18.03
C VAL A 232 -0.60 28.87 18.27
N SER A 233 -0.04 28.63 19.46
CA SER A 233 1.38 28.89 19.69
C SER A 233 2.20 27.61 19.73
N GLY A 234 3.43 27.71 19.24
CA GLY A 234 4.45 26.66 19.30
C GLY A 234 5.75 27.24 19.84
N ILE A 235 6.32 26.59 20.86
CA ILE A 235 7.63 26.95 21.41
C ILE A 235 8.72 26.22 20.63
N SER A 236 9.64 26.99 20.06
CA SER A 236 10.78 26.52 19.27
C SER A 236 10.41 25.56 18.13
N PRO A 237 9.51 25.95 17.20
CA PRO A 237 9.12 25.10 16.08
C PRO A 237 10.30 24.77 15.18
N ASN A 238 10.32 23.55 14.66
CA ASN A 238 11.31 23.02 13.74
C ASN A 238 10.59 22.20 12.66
N LEU A 239 9.97 22.92 11.74
CA LEU A 239 9.09 22.38 10.72
C LEU A 239 9.80 22.41 9.37
N ALA A 240 9.83 21.29 8.67
CA ALA A 240 10.39 21.19 7.33
C ALA A 240 9.34 20.65 6.36
N PHE A 241 9.24 21.23 5.18
CA PHE A 241 8.28 20.80 4.18
C PHE A 241 8.82 21.08 2.78
N GLY A 242 8.36 20.29 1.81
CA GLY A 242 8.64 20.53 0.42
C GLY A 242 7.50 20.01 -0.44
N PHE A 243 7.31 20.61 -1.60
CA PHE A 243 6.18 20.33 -2.49
C PHE A 243 6.53 20.65 -3.94
N THR A 244 5.84 20.00 -4.87
CA THR A 244 5.81 20.35 -6.29
C THR A 244 4.71 21.37 -6.59
N GLU A 245 4.98 22.24 -7.55
CA GLU A 245 4.15 23.40 -7.89
C GLU A 245 3.09 23.08 -8.97
N ASN A 246 3.32 22.03 -9.76
CA ASN A 246 2.51 21.69 -10.93
C ASN A 246 1.03 21.45 -10.61
N ALA A 247 0.73 20.90 -9.42
CA ALA A 247 -0.63 20.59 -8.98
C ALA A 247 -1.53 21.82 -8.72
N TYR A 248 -0.98 23.01 -8.48
CA TYR A 248 -1.75 24.22 -8.16
C TYR A 248 -1.45 25.45 -9.04
N GLN A 249 -0.45 25.38 -9.93
CA GLN A 249 -0.16 26.45 -10.89
C GLN A 249 -0.88 26.33 -12.25
N ASN A 250 -1.62 25.25 -12.50
CA ASN A 250 -2.25 24.99 -13.80
C ASN A 250 -3.78 24.79 -13.65
N GLU A 251 -4.59 25.61 -14.35
CA GLU A 251 -6.07 25.50 -14.38
C GLU A 251 -6.59 24.14 -14.89
N ALA A 252 -5.74 23.38 -15.61
CA ALA A 252 -6.07 22.05 -16.12
C ALA A 252 -4.96 21.04 -15.77
N TRP A 253 -5.38 19.86 -15.31
CA TRP A 253 -4.49 18.75 -14.96
C TRP A 253 -3.62 18.32 -16.16
N ASN A 254 -2.34 18.67 -16.13
CA ASN A 254 -1.35 18.36 -17.15
C ASN A 254 -0.09 17.76 -16.50
N PRO A 255 -0.05 16.44 -16.27
CA PRO A 255 0.95 15.81 -15.41
C PRO A 255 2.32 15.79 -16.08
N LYS A 256 3.21 16.69 -15.65
CA LYS A 256 4.60 16.79 -16.09
C LYS A 256 5.51 16.03 -15.13
N VAL A 257 6.65 15.55 -15.63
CA VAL A 257 7.66 14.87 -14.78
C VAL A 257 8.49 15.94 -14.05
N SER A 258 8.18 16.11 -12.76
CA SER A 258 8.81 17.07 -11.84
C SER A 258 10.07 16.52 -11.14
N GLY A 259 10.33 15.22 -11.25
CA GLY A 259 11.47 14.58 -10.59
C GLY A 259 11.81 13.20 -11.13
N ALA A 260 12.98 12.69 -10.75
CA ALA A 260 13.47 11.36 -11.10
C ALA A 260 14.05 10.64 -9.87
N GLY A 261 14.05 9.32 -9.90
CA GLY A 261 14.49 8.51 -8.76
C GLY A 261 14.89 7.10 -9.13
N PHE A 262 15.48 6.42 -8.17
CA PHE A 262 15.84 5.01 -8.27
C PHE A 262 15.36 4.26 -7.02
N GLY A 263 14.93 3.01 -7.23
CA GLY A 263 14.54 2.08 -6.18
C GLY A 263 15.19 0.72 -6.37
N ILE A 264 15.44 0.02 -5.26
CA ILE A 264 15.97 -1.34 -5.24
C ILE A 264 15.07 -2.20 -4.36
N ASP A 265 14.81 -3.42 -4.82
CA ASP A 265 14.26 -4.49 -3.99
C ASP A 265 15.26 -5.66 -3.90
N LEU A 266 15.37 -6.24 -2.71
CA LEU A 266 16.15 -7.44 -2.44
C LEU A 266 15.23 -8.53 -1.88
N GLY A 267 15.41 -9.77 -2.34
CA GLY A 267 14.58 -10.91 -1.95
C GLY A 267 15.39 -12.18 -1.77
N MET A 268 14.96 -12.99 -0.82
CA MET A 268 15.40 -14.37 -0.62
C MET A 268 14.17 -15.24 -0.36
N VAL A 269 14.14 -16.42 -0.98
CA VAL A 269 13.14 -17.46 -0.74
C VAL A 269 13.86 -18.79 -0.54
N TYR A 270 13.47 -19.54 0.48
CA TYR A 270 13.94 -20.90 0.75
C TYR A 270 12.75 -21.85 0.70
N THR A 271 12.79 -22.91 -0.10
CA THR A 271 11.78 -23.97 -0.11
C THR A 271 12.35 -25.27 0.46
N ILE A 272 11.49 -26.03 1.12
CA ILE A 272 11.69 -27.44 1.44
C ILE A 272 10.74 -28.21 0.52
N ASP A 273 11.30 -29.06 -0.33
CA ASP A 273 10.58 -29.76 -1.40
C ASP A 273 10.44 -31.25 -1.05
N GLU A 274 9.30 -31.86 -1.40
CA GLU A 274 9.08 -33.31 -1.25
C GLU A 274 9.37 -34.03 -2.58
N ASP A 275 8.72 -33.57 -3.67
CA ASP A 275 8.81 -34.16 -5.02
C ASP A 275 9.35 -33.18 -6.09
N GLY A 276 10.07 -32.13 -5.69
CA GLY A 276 10.77 -31.24 -6.62
C GLY A 276 9.92 -30.27 -7.48
N GLU A 277 8.58 -30.37 -7.53
CA GLU A 277 7.70 -29.34 -8.11
C GLU A 277 6.77 -28.66 -7.11
N ASN A 278 6.56 -29.28 -5.94
CA ASN A 278 5.73 -28.75 -4.85
C ASN A 278 6.58 -28.62 -3.57
N TYR A 279 6.58 -27.43 -2.97
CA TYR A 279 7.16 -27.25 -1.63
C TYR A 279 6.18 -27.74 -0.55
N LEU A 280 6.72 -28.27 0.54
CA LEU A 280 6.00 -28.47 1.80
C LEU A 280 5.98 -27.17 2.60
N CYS A 281 7.15 -26.51 2.70
CA CYS A 281 7.32 -25.25 3.41
C CYS A 281 8.13 -24.27 2.55
N GLN A 282 7.77 -22.99 2.60
CA GLN A 282 8.51 -21.89 2.00
C GLN A 282 8.75 -20.81 3.05
N PHE A 283 9.97 -20.29 3.11
CA PHE A 283 10.34 -19.14 3.94
C PHE A 283 10.83 -18.01 3.04
N GLY A 284 10.44 -16.78 3.34
CA GLY A 284 10.77 -15.60 2.55
C GLY A 284 11.27 -14.45 3.42
N LEU A 285 12.29 -13.76 2.94
CA LEU A 285 12.81 -12.51 3.48
C LEU A 285 12.95 -11.52 2.31
N SER A 286 12.44 -10.30 2.45
CA SER A 286 12.66 -9.25 1.45
C SER A 286 12.81 -7.88 2.10
N VAL A 287 13.59 -7.02 1.46
CA VAL A 287 13.62 -5.57 1.72
C VAL A 287 13.22 -4.88 0.42
N LEU A 288 12.17 -4.09 0.46
CA LEU A 288 11.47 -3.58 -0.71
C LEU A 288 11.42 -2.05 -0.70
N ASP A 289 11.33 -1.45 -1.88
CA ASP A 289 11.21 0.00 -2.07
C ASP A 289 12.36 0.77 -1.37
N ILE A 290 13.60 0.25 -1.43
CA ILE A 290 14.80 0.98 -0.96
C ILE A 290 15.15 2.05 -2.01
N GLY A 291 14.87 3.32 -1.72
CA GLY A 291 15.16 4.37 -2.69
C GLY A 291 14.54 5.72 -2.37
N ARG A 292 14.63 6.63 -3.33
CA ARG A 292 14.09 7.98 -3.25
C ARG A 292 13.82 8.57 -4.63
N ILE A 293 12.95 9.57 -4.66
CA ILE A 293 12.71 10.43 -5.82
C ILE A 293 13.22 11.82 -5.45
N ARG A 294 14.03 12.43 -6.33
CA ARG A 294 14.39 13.85 -6.23
C ARG A 294 13.48 14.65 -7.15
N PHE A 295 12.77 15.62 -6.58
CA PHE A 295 11.98 16.60 -7.32
C PHE A 295 12.84 17.84 -7.51
N ASP A 296 13.03 18.28 -8.75
CA ASP A 296 13.97 19.34 -9.14
C ASP A 296 13.45 20.29 -10.23
N LYS A 297 12.16 20.21 -10.56
CA LYS A 297 11.47 21.07 -11.55
C LYS A 297 10.12 21.51 -10.98
N GLY A 298 9.95 22.81 -10.77
CA GLY A 298 8.74 23.36 -10.11
C GLY A 298 8.55 22.71 -8.74
N ALA A 299 9.54 22.88 -7.87
CA ALA A 299 9.62 22.23 -6.57
C ALA A 299 10.33 23.13 -5.57
N GLN A 300 9.82 23.22 -4.34
CA GLN A 300 10.40 24.04 -3.27
C GLN A 300 10.69 23.19 -2.03
N GLU A 301 11.78 23.47 -1.34
CA GLU A 301 12.08 23.00 0.02
C GLU A 301 12.09 24.19 0.98
N HIS A 302 11.46 24.01 2.15
CA HIS A 302 11.37 25.01 3.21
C HIS A 302 11.74 24.42 4.57
N LEU A 303 12.37 25.25 5.40
CA LEU A 303 12.68 25.00 6.80
C LEU A 303 12.26 26.20 7.63
N ALA A 304 11.24 26.03 8.47
CA ALA A 304 10.82 26.99 9.46
C ALA A 304 11.29 26.52 10.85
N LYS A 305 12.52 26.93 11.18
CA LYS A 305 13.15 26.72 12.48
C LYS A 305 13.30 28.05 13.21
N ALA A 306 12.66 28.19 14.37
CA ALA A 306 12.67 29.42 15.17
C ALA A 306 13.01 29.14 16.64
N GLU A 307 13.50 30.16 17.35
CA GLU A 307 13.72 30.12 18.80
C GLU A 307 12.67 30.93 19.55
N GLY A 308 12.20 30.39 20.68
CA GLY A 308 11.15 30.98 21.50
C GLY A 308 9.74 30.68 20.97
N GLU A 309 8.74 31.35 21.55
CA GLU A 309 7.35 31.18 21.15
C GLU A 309 7.06 31.82 19.79
N ARG A 310 6.27 31.15 18.95
CA ARG A 310 5.70 31.68 17.72
C ARG A 310 4.20 31.41 17.69
N VAL A 311 3.45 32.35 17.14
CA VAL A 311 1.99 32.27 17.01
C VAL A 311 1.62 32.17 15.53
N LEU A 312 0.80 31.17 15.20
CA LEU A 312 0.11 31.06 13.93
C LEU A 312 -1.35 31.46 14.17
N SER A 313 -1.80 32.57 13.57
CA SER A 313 -3.20 32.96 13.59
C SER A 313 -3.89 32.48 12.32
N TRP A 314 -5.00 31.74 12.46
CA TRP A 314 -5.78 31.29 11.31
C TRP A 314 -6.46 32.43 10.55
N GLN A 315 -6.65 33.60 11.18
CA GLN A 315 -7.27 34.77 10.52
C GLN A 315 -6.47 35.24 9.30
N ASP A 316 -5.14 35.22 9.38
CA ASP A 316 -4.25 35.65 8.29
C ASP A 316 -4.36 34.79 7.02
N TYR A 317 -4.95 33.59 7.13
CA TYR A 317 -5.12 32.64 6.02
C TYR A 317 -6.54 32.66 5.42
N ARG A 318 -7.53 33.23 6.13
CA ARG A 318 -8.94 33.29 5.66
C ARG A 318 -9.16 34.08 4.37
N LYS A 319 -8.19 34.89 3.97
CA LYS A 319 -8.21 35.69 2.73
C LYS A 319 -7.85 34.90 1.48
N PHE A 320 -7.32 33.67 1.64
CA PHE A 320 -6.96 32.80 0.54
C PHE A 320 -8.13 31.86 0.25
N GLU A 321 -8.66 31.95 -0.97
CA GLU A 321 -9.85 31.20 -1.42
C GLU A 321 -9.50 30.17 -2.51
N SER A 322 -8.30 30.25 -3.09
CA SER A 322 -7.85 29.40 -4.21
C SER A 322 -6.55 28.64 -3.92
N VAL A 323 -6.37 27.50 -4.59
CA VAL A 323 -5.14 26.68 -4.48
C VAL A 323 -3.95 27.34 -5.16
N GLU A 324 -4.21 28.16 -6.17
CA GLU A 324 -3.27 29.02 -6.89
C GLU A 324 -2.55 30.01 -5.95
N GLU A 325 -3.13 30.30 -4.78
CA GLU A 325 -2.57 31.19 -3.76
C GLU A 325 -1.62 30.48 -2.78
N PHE A 326 -1.31 29.20 -2.99
CA PHE A 326 -0.49 28.40 -2.05
C PHE A 326 0.89 29.00 -1.78
N ASP A 327 1.55 29.61 -2.77
CA ASP A 327 2.81 30.34 -2.56
C ASP A 327 2.64 31.51 -1.58
N GLN A 328 1.46 32.16 -1.56
CA GLN A 328 1.15 33.25 -0.63
C GLN A 328 0.83 32.74 0.78
N ILE A 329 0.22 31.56 0.89
CA ILE A 329 0.06 30.83 2.16
C ILE A 329 1.43 30.53 2.76
N VAL A 330 2.35 29.94 1.98
CA VAL A 330 3.72 29.61 2.41
C VAL A 330 4.51 30.87 2.82
N ARG A 331 4.39 31.97 2.07
CA ARG A 331 5.00 33.28 2.41
C ARG A 331 4.42 33.89 3.69
N THR A 332 3.11 33.72 3.94
CA THR A 332 2.45 34.18 5.17
C THR A 332 2.93 33.37 6.37
N PHE A 333 3.01 32.06 6.23
CA PHE A 333 3.56 31.14 7.24
C PHE A 333 5.03 31.45 7.58
N SER A 334 5.87 31.66 6.56
CA SER A 334 7.27 32.08 6.75
C SER A 334 7.35 33.37 7.57
N ARG A 335 6.51 34.37 7.27
CA ARG A 335 6.49 35.64 7.99
C ARG A 335 6.04 35.48 9.45
N GLN A 336 5.02 34.66 9.73
CA GLN A 336 4.56 34.42 11.11
C GLN A 336 5.62 33.68 11.97
N ILE A 337 6.33 32.69 11.41
CA ILE A 337 7.30 31.89 12.17
C ILE A 337 8.70 32.54 12.23
N LEU A 338 9.15 33.18 11.14
CA LEU A 338 10.53 33.65 10.98
C LEU A 338 10.67 35.18 10.90
N GLY A 339 9.56 35.92 10.86
CA GLY A 339 9.55 37.39 10.70
C GLY A 339 9.72 37.88 9.26
N ASP A 340 10.10 37.01 8.33
CA ASP A 340 10.32 37.32 6.91
C ASP A 340 9.60 36.31 6.00
N SER A 341 9.03 36.78 4.90
CA SER A 341 8.21 35.96 3.99
C SER A 341 8.97 35.03 3.04
N LEU A 342 10.30 35.13 2.98
CA LEU A 342 11.19 34.30 2.15
C LEU A 342 12.12 33.42 2.99
N ALA A 343 12.38 33.77 4.26
CA ALA A 343 13.34 33.10 5.13
C ALA A 343 13.14 31.58 5.30
N SER A 344 11.93 31.04 5.08
CA SER A 344 11.71 29.59 5.15
C SER A 344 12.31 28.86 3.95
N PHE A 345 12.35 29.47 2.77
CA PHE A 345 12.81 28.85 1.52
C PHE A 345 14.29 28.47 1.59
N GLN A 346 14.60 27.22 1.23
CA GLN A 346 15.95 26.64 1.26
C GLN A 346 16.46 26.29 -0.14
N ALA A 347 15.64 25.64 -0.97
CA ALA A 347 16.08 25.13 -2.27
C ALA A 347 14.93 24.95 -3.28
N ASN A 348 15.26 24.96 -4.58
CA ASN A 348 14.36 24.58 -5.67
C ASN A 348 14.33 23.05 -5.92
N SER A 349 14.63 22.23 -4.91
CA SER A 349 14.58 20.77 -5.04
C SER A 349 14.53 20.09 -3.67
N PHE A 350 13.78 19.00 -3.54
CA PHE A 350 13.78 18.14 -2.36
C PHE A 350 13.87 16.66 -2.74
N GLU A 351 14.27 15.81 -1.78
CA GLU A 351 14.27 14.35 -1.94
C GLU A 351 13.19 13.72 -1.06
N LEU A 352 12.39 12.83 -1.64
CA LEU A 352 11.38 12.05 -0.94
C LEU A 352 11.74 10.57 -0.95
N LYS A 353 11.95 9.99 0.24
CA LYS A 353 12.25 8.56 0.41
C LYS A 353 11.01 7.72 0.14
N LEU A 354 11.22 6.60 -0.55
CA LEU A 354 10.19 5.59 -0.78
C LEU A 354 9.76 4.89 0.52
N PRO A 355 8.58 4.24 0.55
CA PRO A 355 8.09 3.49 1.71
C PRO A 355 8.83 2.15 1.89
N THR A 356 10.13 2.24 2.16
CA THR A 356 11.01 1.10 2.37
C THR A 356 10.49 0.21 3.50
N ARG A 357 10.49 -1.11 3.27
CA ARG A 357 9.93 -2.08 4.22
C ARG A 357 10.72 -3.39 4.23
N LEU A 358 10.80 -3.98 5.41
CA LEU A 358 11.18 -5.37 5.61
C LEU A 358 9.91 -6.23 5.53
N ALA A 359 9.98 -7.38 4.88
CA ALA A 359 8.94 -8.41 4.95
C ALA A 359 9.53 -9.80 5.23
N LEU A 360 8.89 -10.51 6.16
CA LEU A 360 9.14 -11.90 6.50
C LEU A 360 7.90 -12.71 6.12
N GLN A 361 8.10 -13.90 5.55
CA GLN A 361 7.03 -14.77 5.07
C GLN A 361 7.36 -16.23 5.45
N ALA A 362 6.33 -16.98 5.84
CA ALA A 362 6.37 -18.43 5.98
C ALA A 362 5.10 -18.98 5.35
N ASP A 363 5.19 -20.02 4.53
CA ASP A 363 4.04 -20.63 3.87
C ASP A 363 4.12 -22.15 3.91
N VAL A 364 3.00 -22.79 4.22
CA VAL A 364 2.94 -24.23 4.47
C VAL A 364 1.83 -24.86 3.63
N LYS A 365 2.19 -25.90 2.87
CA LYS A 365 1.26 -26.80 2.18
C LYS A 365 0.64 -27.74 3.21
N VAL A 366 -0.67 -27.64 3.40
CA VAL A 366 -1.44 -28.52 4.30
C VAL A 366 -1.94 -29.75 3.55
N ASN A 367 -2.31 -29.58 2.28
CA ASN A 367 -2.58 -30.65 1.31
C ASN A 367 -2.39 -30.08 -0.12
N GLU A 368 -2.61 -30.88 -1.17
CA GLU A 368 -2.41 -30.45 -2.57
C GLU A 368 -3.11 -29.14 -2.95
N LEU A 369 -4.26 -28.85 -2.35
CA LEU A 369 -5.12 -27.72 -2.69
C LEU A 369 -5.21 -26.65 -1.59
N PHE A 370 -4.64 -26.87 -0.40
CA PHE A 370 -4.78 -25.94 0.74
C PHE A 370 -3.44 -25.54 1.33
N TYR A 371 -3.25 -24.23 1.47
CA TYR A 371 -2.01 -23.57 1.91
C TYR A 371 -2.32 -22.55 3.00
N VAL A 372 -1.39 -22.36 3.93
CA VAL A 372 -1.50 -21.33 4.97
C VAL A 372 -0.20 -20.53 5.03
N ASN A 373 -0.31 -19.25 4.69
CA ASN A 373 0.78 -18.29 4.80
C ASN A 373 0.70 -17.53 6.13
N GLY A 374 1.84 -17.25 6.74
CA GLY A 374 2.06 -16.18 7.70
C GLY A 374 3.01 -15.12 7.13
N MET A 375 2.73 -13.84 7.37
CA MET A 375 3.55 -12.73 6.87
C MET A 375 3.67 -11.61 7.90
N LEU A 376 4.87 -11.06 8.08
CA LEU A 376 5.13 -9.87 8.89
C LEU A 376 5.79 -8.80 8.01
N VAL A 377 5.22 -7.61 7.98
CA VAL A 377 5.74 -6.43 7.28
C VAL A 377 6.02 -5.34 8.30
N GLN A 378 7.23 -4.80 8.26
CA GLN A 378 7.66 -3.70 9.13
C GLN A 378 8.26 -2.58 8.27
N PRO A 379 7.76 -1.33 8.36
CA PRO A 379 8.36 -0.20 7.66
C PRO A 379 9.77 0.12 8.21
N ALA A 380 10.61 0.70 7.36
CA ALA A 380 11.85 1.35 7.80
C ALA A 380 11.50 2.58 8.67
N PRO A 381 12.19 2.80 9.80
CA PRO A 381 11.88 3.90 10.72
C PRO A 381 12.50 5.23 10.24
N PHE A 382 12.19 5.64 9.02
CA PHE A 382 12.56 6.96 8.53
C PHE A 382 11.79 8.05 9.29
N LYS A 383 12.46 9.16 9.60
CA LYS A 383 11.93 10.27 10.40
C LYS A 383 11.78 11.60 9.63
N GLU A 384 12.31 11.67 8.42
CA GLU A 384 12.38 12.91 7.63
C GLU A 384 12.20 12.62 6.14
N ALA A 385 11.42 13.45 5.47
CA ALA A 385 11.15 13.46 4.03
C ALA A 385 10.94 12.04 3.46
N ALA A 386 9.95 11.34 4.01
CA ALA A 386 9.67 9.94 3.68
C ALA A 386 8.17 9.69 3.56
N ILE A 387 7.79 8.87 2.57
CA ILE A 387 6.49 8.21 2.59
C ILE A 387 6.62 7.00 3.51
N THR A 388 5.76 6.90 4.52
CA THR A 388 5.75 5.76 5.46
C THR A 388 4.49 4.92 5.26
N ARG A 389 4.56 3.64 5.62
CA ARG A 389 3.41 2.73 5.61
C ARG A 389 3.28 2.02 6.95
N GLY A 390 2.09 1.57 7.33
CA GLY A 390 1.91 0.86 8.60
C GLY A 390 2.51 -0.54 8.58
N SER A 391 2.83 -1.06 9.77
CA SER A 391 3.19 -2.47 9.95
C SER A 391 2.01 -3.40 9.65
N MET A 392 2.28 -4.67 9.38
CA MET A 392 1.24 -5.69 9.24
C MET A 392 1.75 -7.05 9.70
N LEU A 393 1.03 -7.72 10.59
CA LEU A 393 1.11 -9.17 10.77
C LEU A 393 -0.08 -9.82 10.04
N ALA A 394 0.09 -10.93 9.34
CA ALA A 394 -0.95 -11.59 8.57
C ALA A 394 -0.87 -13.11 8.65
N VAL A 395 -2.03 -13.77 8.56
CA VAL A 395 -2.22 -15.20 8.34
C VAL A 395 -3.26 -15.35 7.22
N THR A 396 -2.89 -16.03 6.13
CA THR A 396 -3.72 -16.16 4.93
C THR A 396 -3.91 -17.64 4.58
N PRO A 397 -4.99 -18.29 5.07
CA PRO A 397 -5.47 -19.56 4.52
C PRO A 397 -5.97 -19.40 3.08
N ARG A 398 -5.64 -20.38 2.23
CA ARG A 398 -5.87 -20.33 0.77
C ARG A 398 -6.21 -21.70 0.22
N PHE A 399 -7.22 -21.73 -0.65
CA PHE A 399 -7.45 -22.80 -1.59
C PHE A 399 -6.78 -22.44 -2.93
N GLU A 400 -5.90 -23.29 -3.45
CA GLU A 400 -5.16 -23.04 -4.70
C GLU A 400 -5.25 -24.20 -5.69
N HIS A 401 -5.64 -23.87 -6.92
CA HIS A 401 -5.62 -24.75 -8.07
C HIS A 401 -5.09 -23.99 -9.30
N ARG A 402 -4.59 -24.70 -10.33
CA ARG A 402 -4.07 -24.08 -11.56
C ARG A 402 -5.06 -23.08 -12.19
N TRP A 403 -6.33 -23.48 -12.30
CA TRP A 403 -7.39 -22.67 -12.91
C TRP A 403 -8.05 -21.65 -11.99
N GLY A 404 -7.81 -21.67 -10.68
CA GLY A 404 -8.39 -20.68 -9.77
C GLY A 404 -8.07 -20.90 -8.31
N SER A 405 -8.38 -19.91 -7.50
CA SER A 405 -8.05 -19.86 -6.07
C SER A 405 -9.14 -19.14 -5.27
N LEU A 406 -9.12 -19.35 -3.95
CA LEU A 406 -9.87 -18.57 -2.99
C LEU A 406 -9.00 -18.34 -1.75
N SER A 407 -8.78 -17.08 -1.40
CA SER A 407 -7.89 -16.67 -0.31
C SER A 407 -8.66 -15.83 0.71
N LEU A 408 -8.43 -16.07 2.01
CA LEU A 408 -9.05 -15.34 3.11
C LEU A 408 -7.98 -14.72 4.02
N PRO A 409 -7.34 -13.59 3.63
CA PRO A 409 -6.32 -12.96 4.45
C PRO A 409 -6.88 -12.42 5.77
N VAL A 410 -6.30 -12.81 6.90
CA VAL A 410 -6.54 -12.22 8.22
C VAL A 410 -5.26 -11.52 8.67
N SER A 411 -5.32 -10.28 9.15
CA SER A 411 -4.13 -9.52 9.56
C SER A 411 -4.35 -8.68 10.82
N LEU A 412 -3.29 -8.05 11.32
CA LEU A 412 -3.29 -7.00 12.32
C LEU A 412 -2.38 -5.89 11.78
N TYR A 413 -2.97 -4.74 11.47
CA TYR A 413 -2.31 -3.62 10.81
C TYR A 413 -2.08 -2.46 11.75
N ASN A 414 -0.90 -1.86 11.61
CA ASN A 414 -0.34 -0.83 12.46
C ASN A 414 -0.48 -1.16 13.96
N TRP A 415 -0.50 -2.45 14.30
CA TRP A 415 -0.78 -3.02 15.63
C TRP A 415 -2.10 -2.58 16.29
N GLN A 416 -3.03 -1.95 15.54
CA GLN A 416 -4.22 -1.31 16.07
C GLN A 416 -5.53 -1.79 15.45
N GLN A 417 -5.50 -2.16 14.16
CA GLN A 417 -6.68 -2.52 13.39
C GLN A 417 -6.53 -3.96 12.94
N VAL A 418 -7.33 -4.87 13.48
CA VAL A 418 -7.38 -6.23 12.96
C VAL A 418 -8.04 -6.22 11.58
N ARG A 419 -7.67 -7.17 10.73
CA ARG A 419 -7.80 -7.15 9.28
C ARG A 419 -8.43 -8.47 8.73
N ILE A 420 -9.51 -8.48 7.90
CA ILE A 420 -10.04 -9.65 7.13
C ILE A 420 -10.36 -9.20 5.70
N GLY A 421 -9.90 -10.02 4.75
CA GLY A 421 -10.16 -9.89 3.32
C GLY A 421 -10.70 -11.16 2.67
N LEU A 422 -11.01 -11.03 1.39
CA LEU A 422 -11.41 -12.12 0.50
C LEU A 422 -10.88 -11.82 -0.90
N ALA A 423 -10.23 -12.80 -1.52
CA ALA A 423 -9.77 -12.71 -2.91
C ALA A 423 -10.02 -14.02 -3.66
N ALA A 424 -10.22 -13.92 -4.96
CA ALA A 424 -10.37 -15.06 -5.85
C ALA A 424 -9.65 -14.80 -7.18
N ARG A 425 -9.02 -15.84 -7.71
CA ARG A 425 -8.55 -15.91 -9.10
C ARG A 425 -9.40 -16.92 -9.86
N LEU A 426 -9.77 -16.56 -11.09
CA LEU A 426 -10.41 -17.45 -12.05
C LEU A 426 -9.69 -17.31 -13.39
N GLY A 427 -8.77 -18.24 -13.67
CA GLY A 427 -7.93 -18.26 -14.86
C GLY A 427 -7.13 -16.97 -15.03
N PHE A 428 -7.65 -16.10 -15.90
CA PHE A 428 -7.06 -14.83 -16.30
C PHE A 428 -7.48 -13.63 -15.45
N ILE A 429 -8.53 -13.73 -14.63
CA ILE A 429 -9.01 -12.63 -13.79
C ILE A 429 -8.65 -12.90 -12.32
N VAL A 430 -8.19 -11.85 -11.64
CA VAL A 430 -8.09 -11.76 -10.19
C VAL A 430 -9.00 -10.63 -9.72
N ILE A 431 -9.70 -10.84 -8.61
CA ILE A 431 -10.41 -9.81 -7.87
C ILE A 431 -10.25 -10.05 -6.37
N GLY A 432 -10.11 -8.99 -5.59
CA GLY A 432 -10.07 -9.10 -4.15
C GLY A 432 -10.30 -7.78 -3.43
N THR A 433 -10.57 -7.92 -2.15
CA THR A 433 -10.55 -6.86 -1.16
C THR A 433 -9.85 -7.42 0.05
N ASP A 434 -8.75 -6.84 0.46
CA ASP A 434 -8.18 -7.24 1.73
C ASP A 434 -9.06 -6.70 2.89
N LYS A 435 -9.92 -5.69 2.71
CA LYS A 435 -10.81 -5.07 3.73
C LYS A 435 -12.30 -5.27 3.41
N ILE A 436 -12.80 -6.50 3.57
CA ILE A 436 -14.20 -6.83 3.17
C ILE A 436 -15.26 -5.99 3.90
N GLY A 437 -15.08 -5.75 5.21
CA GLY A 437 -16.06 -5.04 6.03
C GLY A 437 -16.26 -3.57 5.62
N GLY A 438 -15.21 -2.85 5.22
CA GLY A 438 -15.34 -1.47 4.73
C GLY A 438 -16.02 -1.40 3.35
N THR A 439 -15.91 -2.45 2.56
CA THR A 439 -16.42 -2.52 1.19
C THR A 439 -17.88 -2.97 1.12
N LEU A 440 -18.32 -3.89 2.00
CA LEU A 440 -19.67 -4.48 1.97
C LEU A 440 -20.57 -4.20 3.18
N THR A 441 -20.03 -3.78 4.34
CA THR A 441 -20.82 -3.66 5.58
C THR A 441 -20.92 -2.22 6.07
N ARG A 442 -22.15 -1.72 6.18
CA ARG A 442 -22.44 -0.42 6.81
C ARG A 442 -22.06 -0.44 8.30
N SER A 443 -20.98 0.25 8.64
CA SER A 443 -20.36 0.23 9.98
C SER A 443 -19.57 1.53 10.23
N LYS A 444 -18.58 1.55 11.15
CA LYS A 444 -17.65 2.69 11.26
C LYS A 444 -16.62 2.62 10.12
N PHE A 445 -16.91 3.27 8.99
CA PHE A 445 -16.06 3.23 7.81
C PHE A 445 -14.84 4.12 8.00
N ASN A 446 -13.67 3.53 8.25
CA ASN A 446 -12.38 4.22 8.38
C ASN A 446 -11.39 3.81 7.27
N GLY A 447 -11.89 3.39 6.11
CA GLY A 447 -11.08 3.02 4.95
C GLY A 447 -11.63 1.84 4.13
N ALA A 448 -11.06 1.62 2.96
CA ALA A 448 -11.39 0.54 2.03
C ALA A 448 -10.13 -0.06 1.40
N ASP A 449 -10.26 -1.26 0.84
CA ASP A 449 -9.24 -1.92 0.03
C ASP A 449 -9.94 -2.63 -1.14
N PHE A 450 -9.46 -2.47 -2.35
CA PHE A 450 -9.93 -3.21 -3.52
C PHE A 450 -8.79 -3.38 -4.53
N TYR A 451 -8.72 -4.54 -5.16
CA TYR A 451 -7.75 -4.82 -6.22
C TYR A 451 -8.29 -5.80 -7.26
N PHE A 452 -7.72 -5.71 -8.46
CA PHE A 452 -8.01 -6.57 -9.58
C PHE A 452 -6.75 -6.75 -10.45
N ALA A 453 -6.70 -7.83 -11.21
CA ALA A 453 -5.72 -8.01 -12.27
C ALA A 453 -6.26 -8.86 -13.42
N VAL A 454 -5.74 -8.60 -14.62
CA VAL A 454 -5.99 -9.40 -15.82
C VAL A 454 -4.67 -9.87 -16.40
N LYS A 455 -4.56 -11.19 -16.56
CA LYS A 455 -3.35 -11.91 -16.97
C LYS A 455 -3.58 -12.80 -18.17
N VAL A 456 -2.52 -13.09 -18.90
CA VAL A 456 -2.52 -14.20 -19.87
C VAL A 456 -2.17 -15.48 -19.10
N PRO A 457 -3.04 -16.51 -19.07
CA PRO A 457 -2.76 -17.72 -18.32
C PRO A 457 -1.61 -18.49 -18.99
N PRO A 458 -0.55 -18.87 -18.25
CA PRO A 458 0.61 -19.57 -18.81
C PRO A 458 0.38 -21.06 -19.02
N PHE A 459 -0.84 -21.54 -18.83
CA PHE A 459 -1.23 -22.93 -19.04
C PHE A 459 -1.53 -23.13 -20.53
N PRO A 460 -0.68 -23.84 -21.30
CA PRO A 460 -1.11 -24.31 -22.61
C PRO A 460 -2.36 -25.17 -22.40
N GLY A 461 -3.40 -24.94 -23.20
CA GLY A 461 -4.46 -25.93 -23.34
C GLY A 461 -3.79 -27.24 -23.75
N GLU A 462 -4.03 -28.31 -23.00
CA GLU A 462 -3.47 -29.64 -23.25
C GLU A 462 -3.64 -29.94 -24.74
N SER A 463 -2.54 -29.98 -25.50
CA SER A 463 -2.59 -30.30 -26.92
C SER A 463 -3.10 -31.73 -26.98
N LYS A 464 -4.39 -31.91 -27.29
CA LYS A 464 -5.05 -33.22 -27.32
C LYS A 464 -4.14 -34.18 -28.06
N GLY A 465 -3.63 -35.16 -27.33
CA GLY A 465 -2.62 -36.10 -27.84
C GLY A 465 -3.09 -36.63 -29.18
N ASN A 466 -2.24 -36.47 -30.20
CA ASN A 466 -2.59 -36.55 -31.62
C ASN A 466 -3.46 -37.79 -31.89
N SER A 467 -4.77 -37.60 -32.00
CA SER A 467 -5.73 -38.70 -31.99
C SER A 467 -5.54 -39.53 -33.24
N GLY A 468 -5.31 -40.83 -33.06
CA GLY A 468 -4.72 -41.71 -34.07
C GLY A 468 -5.41 -41.65 -35.44
N GLY A 469 -4.87 -40.80 -36.32
CA GLY A 469 -5.22 -40.76 -37.73
C GLY A 469 -4.75 -42.03 -38.41
N ARG A 470 -5.66 -42.99 -38.61
CA ARG A 470 -5.45 -44.18 -39.44
C ARG A 470 -5.12 -43.78 -40.88
N SER A 471 -3.84 -43.53 -41.18
CA SER A 471 -3.35 -43.49 -42.55
C SER A 471 -3.03 -44.90 -43.03
N ARG A 472 -3.50 -45.25 -44.23
CA ARG A 472 -3.43 -46.61 -44.77
C ARG A 472 -2.01 -46.98 -45.19
N LYS A 473 -1.68 -48.27 -45.07
CA LYS A 473 -0.47 -48.87 -45.65
C LYS A 473 -0.35 -48.53 -47.15
N ILE A 474 0.72 -47.83 -47.54
CA ILE A 474 1.39 -48.02 -48.82
C ILE A 474 2.89 -48.06 -48.51
N GLY A 475 3.54 -49.19 -48.76
CA GLY A 475 4.94 -49.38 -48.41
C GLY A 475 5.89 -48.98 -49.54
N LYS A 476 7.08 -48.51 -49.17
CA LYS A 476 8.33 -48.74 -49.91
C LYS A 476 9.54 -48.66 -48.96
N ARG A 477 10.54 -49.49 -49.23
CA ARG A 477 11.75 -49.67 -48.41
C ARG A 477 12.63 -48.43 -48.42
N GLY A 478 13.18 -48.04 -47.27
CA GLY A 478 14.20 -46.98 -47.12
C GLY A 478 15.02 -47.22 -45.84
N LYS A 479 16.32 -47.43 -45.99
CA LYS A 479 17.25 -47.99 -44.99
C LYS A 479 17.34 -47.23 -43.65
N ASN A 480 17.55 -47.97 -42.57
CA ASN A 480 17.99 -47.46 -41.27
C ASN A 480 19.32 -46.70 -41.38
N ILE A 481 19.43 -45.56 -40.68
CA ILE A 481 20.69 -44.94 -40.27
C ILE A 481 20.54 -44.58 -38.78
N PRO A 482 21.36 -45.12 -37.86
CA PRO A 482 21.30 -44.76 -36.45
C PRO A 482 22.04 -43.45 -36.17
N CYS A 483 21.45 -42.58 -35.35
CA CYS A 483 22.12 -41.37 -34.86
C CYS A 483 23.12 -41.71 -33.75
N TYR A 484 24.31 -41.12 -33.80
CA TYR A 484 25.22 -41.09 -32.65
C TYR A 484 24.76 -40.03 -31.63
N ARG A 485 24.97 -40.31 -30.34
CA ARG A 485 24.83 -39.33 -29.25
C ARG A 485 26.17 -38.64 -28.99
N PHE A 486 26.10 -37.33 -28.78
CA PHE A 486 26.99 -36.56 -27.90
C PHE A 486 26.09 -35.69 -27.03
#